data_AF-A0A1C8ZQU4-F1
#
_entry.id   AF-A0A1C8ZQU4-F1
#
_cell.length_a   1.000
_cell.length_b   1.000
_cell.length_c   1.000
_cell.angle_alpha   90.00
_cell.angle_beta   90.00
_cell.angle_gamma   90.00
#
_symmetry.space_group_name_H-M   'P 1'
#
loop_
_entity.id
_entity.type
_entity.pdbx_description
1 polymer ?
#
loop_
_entity_poly.entity_id
_entity_poly.type
_entity_poly.pdbx_seq_one_letter_code
_entity_poly.pdbx_strand_id
1 'polypeptide(L)'
;MLQGRTNRLLIITSTLIISLGAISKLIPLFVIGIVMMVNNYKKTFNPISKDSIYNPELQRQTAYILFILAILEGITGFGAGPQTSTFITVMTLGLLNRGNSLELHLILIAPLAFFFILHSTSGLGNLLLRKGVKSKAIYSYVLPLAMLTLFAIAFYLDTLYFF
;
A
#
# COMPACT_ATOMS: atom_id res chain seq x y z
N MET A 1 12.39 10.43 -20.47
CA MET A 1 12.60 9.41 -19.40
C MET A 1 12.29 9.92 -17.99
N LEU A 2 12.49 11.20 -17.68
CA LEU A 2 12.25 11.74 -16.32
C LEU A 2 10.78 11.72 -15.88
N GLN A 3 9.84 12.05 -16.78
CA GLN A 3 8.41 12.24 -16.45
C GLN A 3 7.71 10.96 -15.94
N GLY A 4 8.08 9.79 -16.45
CA GLY A 4 7.50 8.52 -16.01
C GLY A 4 8.01 8.00 -14.67
N ARG A 5 9.22 8.43 -14.27
CA ARG A 5 9.73 8.18 -12.92
C ARG A 5 8.94 9.01 -11.90
N THR A 6 8.57 10.23 -12.24
CA THR A 6 7.79 11.13 -11.38
C THR A 6 6.40 10.58 -11.07
N ASN A 7 5.68 10.02 -12.04
CA ASN A 7 4.32 9.50 -11.78
C ASN A 7 4.32 8.26 -10.89
N ARG A 8 5.29 7.35 -11.08
CA ARG A 8 5.42 6.16 -10.22
C ARG A 8 5.77 6.53 -8.78
N LEU A 9 6.71 7.46 -8.60
CA LEU A 9 7.02 8.00 -7.27
C LEU A 9 5.79 8.61 -6.63
N LEU A 10 4.99 9.38 -7.38
CA LEU A 10 3.75 9.96 -6.88
C LEU A 10 2.71 8.89 -6.48
N ILE A 11 2.57 7.80 -7.24
CA ILE A 11 1.68 6.68 -6.87
C ILE A 11 2.17 6.03 -5.57
N ILE A 12 3.47 5.76 -5.44
CA ILE A 12 4.05 5.15 -4.23
C ILE A 12 3.88 6.08 -3.03
N THR A 13 4.21 7.36 -3.16
CA THR A 13 4.12 8.32 -2.05
C THR A 13 2.67 8.60 -1.68
N SER A 14 1.76 8.72 -2.64
CA SER A 14 0.33 8.86 -2.33
C SER A 14 -0.23 7.62 -1.63
N THR A 15 0.12 6.41 -2.05
CA THR A 15 -0.28 5.16 -1.38
C THR A 15 0.20 5.13 0.07
N LEU A 16 1.44 5.54 0.31
CA LEU A 16 2.00 5.64 1.66
C LEU A 16 1.30 6.72 2.49
N ILE A 17 1.06 7.91 1.93
CA ILE A 17 0.41 9.03 2.62
C ILE A 17 -1.05 8.69 2.97
N ILE A 18 -1.79 8.05 2.05
CA ILE A 18 -3.16 7.61 2.30
C ILE A 18 -3.19 6.60 3.44
N SER A 19 -2.33 5.58 3.39
CA SER A 19 -2.32 4.53 4.41
C SER A 19 -1.87 5.02 5.78
N LEU A 20 -0.84 5.87 5.85
CA LEU A 20 -0.41 6.51 7.10
C LEU A 20 -1.44 7.50 7.63
N GLY A 21 -2.09 8.28 6.76
CA GLY A 21 -3.16 9.20 7.14
C GLY A 21 -4.38 8.48 7.69
N ALA A 22 -4.73 7.31 7.14
CA ALA A 22 -5.81 6.47 7.64
C ALA A 22 -5.50 5.94 9.05
N ILE A 23 -4.35 5.27 9.24
CA ILE A 23 -4.01 4.63 10.52
C ILE A 23 -3.80 5.65 11.65
N SER A 24 -3.21 6.82 11.34
CA SER A 24 -3.03 7.90 12.32
C SER A 24 -4.30 8.72 12.58
N LYS A 25 -5.42 8.40 11.92
CA LYS A 25 -6.68 9.17 11.94
C LYS A 25 -6.47 10.65 11.56
N LEU A 26 -5.40 10.96 10.82
CA LEU A 26 -5.04 12.31 10.39
C LEU A 26 -5.71 12.62 9.05
N ILE A 27 -6.98 13.05 9.11
CA ILE A 27 -7.82 13.34 7.93
C ILE A 27 -7.11 14.25 6.89
N PRO A 28 -6.39 15.33 7.28
CA PRO A 28 -5.69 16.16 6.29
C PRO A 28 -4.65 15.38 5.48
N LEU A 29 -3.89 14.49 6.12
CA LEU A 29 -2.86 13.70 5.45
C LEU A 29 -3.49 12.68 4.50
N PHE A 30 -4.55 12.00 4.94
CA PHE A 30 -5.33 11.10 4.10
C PHE A 30 -5.84 11.82 2.83
N VAL A 31 -6.44 13.00 2.99
CA VAL A 31 -6.97 13.80 1.88
C VAL A 31 -5.85 14.23 0.93
N ILE A 32 -4.70 14.69 1.44
CA ILE A 32 -3.54 15.05 0.61
C ILE A 32 -3.12 13.88 -0.27
N GLY A 33 -3.03 12.68 0.30
CA GLY A 33 -2.67 11.48 -0.43
C GLY A 33 -3.66 11.15 -1.56
N ILE A 34 -4.97 11.26 -1.29
CA ILE A 34 -6.01 11.07 -2.30
C ILE A 34 -5.87 12.12 -3.42
N VAL A 35 -5.72 13.40 -3.07
CA VAL A 35 -5.55 14.49 -4.05
C VAL A 35 -4.33 14.25 -4.93
N MET A 36 -3.21 13.81 -4.36
CA MET A 36 -2.01 13.46 -5.13
C MET A 36 -2.31 12.36 -6.16
N MET A 37 -2.97 11.28 -5.75
CA MET A 37 -3.30 10.17 -6.65
C MET A 37 -4.32 10.56 -7.74
N VAL A 38 -5.31 11.40 -7.39
CA VAL A 38 -6.37 11.88 -8.30
C VAL A 38 -5.87 12.94 -9.29
N ASN A 39 -4.92 13.80 -8.90
CA ASN A 39 -4.40 14.85 -9.78
C ASN A 39 -3.80 14.30 -11.09
N ASN A 40 -3.30 13.06 -11.08
CA ASN A 40 -2.80 12.37 -12.27
C ASN A 40 -3.68 11.20 -12.72
N TYR A 41 -4.95 11.15 -12.29
CA TYR A 41 -5.89 10.05 -12.52
C TYR A 41 -5.91 9.56 -13.99
N LYS A 42 -5.97 10.49 -14.95
CA LYS A 42 -6.00 10.17 -16.40
C LYS A 42 -4.73 9.46 -16.89
N LYS A 43 -3.59 9.60 -16.22
CA LYS A 43 -2.32 8.93 -16.55
C LYS A 43 -2.14 7.66 -15.72
N THR A 44 -2.45 7.73 -14.43
CA THR A 44 -2.35 6.66 -13.45
C THR A 44 -3.22 5.46 -13.82
N PHE A 45 -4.45 5.69 -14.30
CA PHE A 45 -5.41 4.63 -14.59
C PHE A 45 -5.66 4.40 -16.08
N ASN A 46 -4.79 4.92 -16.95
CA ASN A 46 -4.87 4.68 -18.39
C ASN A 46 -4.06 3.44 -18.78
N PRO A 47 -4.68 2.37 -19.28
CA PRO A 47 -3.99 1.11 -19.59
C PRO A 47 -2.90 1.22 -20.66
N ILE A 48 -2.95 2.24 -21.52
CA ILE A 48 -1.99 2.44 -22.61
C ILE A 48 -0.79 3.28 -22.13
N SER A 49 -0.95 3.99 -21.02
CA SER A 49 0.10 4.83 -20.45
C SER A 49 1.21 3.96 -19.85
N LYS A 50 2.47 4.27 -20.24
CA LYS A 50 3.67 3.70 -19.62
C LYS A 50 3.78 4.05 -18.13
N ASP A 51 3.05 5.07 -17.68
CA ASP A 51 3.10 5.57 -16.31
C ASP A 51 1.90 5.11 -15.47
N SER A 52 1.13 4.15 -16.00
CA SER A 52 -0.05 3.64 -15.32
C SER A 52 0.28 2.62 -14.23
N ILE A 53 -0.70 2.39 -13.36
CA ILE A 53 -0.61 1.34 -12.35
C ILE A 53 -0.54 -0.06 -12.95
N TYR A 54 -0.91 -0.24 -14.21
CA TYR A 54 -0.94 -1.53 -14.90
C TYR A 54 0.40 -1.89 -15.56
N ASN A 55 1.42 -1.04 -15.41
CA ASN A 55 2.75 -1.32 -15.95
C ASN A 55 3.48 -2.39 -15.09
N PRO A 56 4.07 -3.44 -15.71
CA PRO A 56 4.93 -4.42 -15.02
C PRO A 56 6.03 -3.82 -14.14
N GLU A 57 6.57 -2.66 -14.51
CA GLU A 57 7.60 -1.97 -13.74
C GLU A 57 7.08 -1.53 -12.36
N LEU A 58 5.86 -0.98 -12.29
CA LEU A 58 5.26 -0.61 -11.00
C LEU A 58 4.94 -1.86 -10.19
N GLN A 59 4.48 -2.93 -10.84
CA GLN A 59 4.25 -4.21 -10.17
C GLN A 59 5.53 -4.75 -9.50
N ARG A 60 6.68 -4.63 -10.17
CA ARG A 60 7.98 -4.98 -9.59
C ARG A 60 8.36 -4.08 -8.41
N GLN A 61 8.16 -2.77 -8.52
CA GLN A 61 8.45 -1.82 -7.44
C GLN A 61 7.59 -2.09 -6.20
N THR A 62 6.29 -2.30 -6.39
CA THR A 62 5.37 -2.65 -5.30
C THR A 62 5.70 -3.99 -4.66
N ALA A 63 6.22 -4.97 -5.42
CA ALA A 63 6.71 -6.23 -4.86
C ALA A 63 7.90 -6.04 -3.91
N TYR A 64 8.88 -5.20 -4.28
CA TYR A 64 10.01 -4.89 -3.39
C TYR A 64 9.56 -4.14 -2.13
N ILE A 65 8.64 -3.19 -2.27
CA ILE A 65 8.06 -2.47 -1.12
C ILE A 65 7.34 -3.45 -0.20
N LEU A 66 6.50 -4.33 -0.75
CA LEU A 66 5.80 -5.35 0.03
C LEU A 66 6.74 -6.31 0.74
N PHE A 67 7.83 -6.71 0.08
CA PHE A 67 8.84 -7.55 0.71
C PHE A 67 9.46 -6.87 1.93
N ILE A 68 9.84 -5.59 1.81
CA ILE A 68 10.38 -4.82 2.94
C ILE A 68 9.33 -4.67 4.04
N LEU A 69 8.09 -4.28 3.70
CA LEU A 69 7.02 -4.11 4.67
C LEU A 69 6.68 -5.42 5.38
N ALA A 70 6.68 -6.56 4.68
CA ALA A 70 6.43 -7.88 5.27
C ALA A 70 7.53 -8.31 6.24
N ILE A 71 8.81 -8.01 5.95
CA ILE A 71 9.90 -8.23 6.91
C ILE A 71 9.70 -7.37 8.15
N LEU A 72 9.38 -6.08 7.98
CA LEU A 72 9.15 -5.17 9.10
C LEU A 72 7.94 -5.60 9.94
N GLU A 73 6.84 -5.98 9.29
CA GLU A 73 5.62 -6.46 9.95
C GLU A 73 5.90 -7.76 10.72
N GLY A 74 6.67 -8.70 10.15
CA GLY A 74 7.07 -9.92 10.82
C GLY A 74 7.94 -9.65 12.06
N ILE A 75 8.97 -8.82 11.93
CA ILE A 75 9.86 -8.46 13.07
C ILE A 75 9.05 -7.80 14.20
N THR A 76 8.19 -6.85 13.87
CA THR A 76 7.36 -6.13 14.84
C THR A 76 6.27 -7.02 15.44
N GLY A 77 5.69 -7.94 14.66
CA GLY A 77 4.74 -8.95 15.14
C GLY A 77 5.36 -9.93 16.13
N PHE A 78 6.55 -10.46 15.82
CA PHE A 78 7.32 -11.24 16.79
C PHE A 78 7.71 -10.41 18.01
N GLY A 79 8.01 -9.12 17.85
CA GLY A 79 8.32 -8.22 18.95
C GLY A 79 7.13 -7.97 19.89
N ALA A 80 5.91 -7.97 19.36
CA ALA A 80 4.67 -7.78 20.12
C ALA A 80 4.20 -9.07 20.84
N GLY A 81 4.64 -10.23 20.37
CA GLY A 81 4.23 -11.54 20.87
C GLY A 81 4.70 -11.83 22.30
N PRO A 82 3.85 -12.44 23.16
CA PRO A 82 4.16 -12.63 24.59
C PRO A 82 5.33 -13.60 24.85
N GLN A 83 5.61 -14.51 23.92
CA GLN A 83 6.68 -15.50 24.04
C GLN A 83 7.96 -15.11 23.29
N THR A 84 7.83 -14.24 22.28
CA THR A 84 8.90 -13.88 21.33
C THR A 84 9.48 -12.49 21.58
N SER A 85 8.78 -11.63 22.33
CA SER A 85 9.17 -10.24 22.57
C SER A 85 10.56 -10.11 23.20
N THR A 86 10.92 -10.98 24.15
CA THR A 86 12.21 -10.93 24.85
C THR A 86 13.38 -11.10 23.88
N PHE A 87 13.25 -12.03 22.93
CA PHE A 87 14.29 -12.28 21.92
C PHE A 87 14.48 -11.06 21.01
N ILE A 88 13.39 -10.49 20.49
CA ILE A 88 13.42 -9.29 19.65
C ILE A 88 13.98 -8.09 20.42
N THR A 89 13.58 -7.91 21.67
CA THR A 89 14.06 -6.82 22.53
C THR A 89 15.58 -6.91 22.68
N VAL A 90 16.14 -8.10 22.95
CA VAL A 90 17.59 -8.30 23.08
C VAL A 90 18.30 -8.05 21.76
N MET A 91 17.82 -8.62 20.64
CA MET A 91 18.44 -8.43 19.33
C MET A 91 18.46 -6.97 18.87
N THR A 92 17.44 -6.21 19.24
CA THR A 92 17.32 -4.78 18.90
C THR A 92 17.90 -3.85 19.96
N LEU A 93 18.65 -4.40 20.93
CA LEU A 93 19.28 -3.64 22.01
C LEU A 93 18.29 -2.77 22.80
N GLY A 94 17.06 -3.26 22.96
CA GLY A 94 15.98 -2.59 23.69
C GLY A 94 15.13 -1.63 22.86
N LEU A 95 15.44 -1.40 21.58
CA LEU A 95 14.64 -0.50 20.72
C LEU A 95 13.23 -1.03 20.50
N LEU A 96 13.10 -2.32 20.18
CA LEU A 96 11.82 -2.99 19.98
C LEU A 96 11.45 -3.81 21.22
N ASN A 97 11.02 -3.10 22.27
CA ASN A 97 10.29 -3.72 23.38
C ASN A 97 8.86 -4.10 22.94
N ARG A 98 8.12 -4.84 23.79
CA ARG A 98 6.78 -5.34 23.44
C ARG A 98 5.79 -4.22 23.06
N GLY A 99 5.83 -3.08 23.76
CA GLY A 99 4.96 -1.93 23.49
C GLY A 99 5.29 -1.27 22.15
N ASN A 100 6.55 -0.88 21.96
CA ASN A 100 7.01 -0.26 20.71
C ASN A 100 6.78 -1.18 19.50
N SER A 101 7.00 -2.48 19.68
CA SER A 101 6.78 -3.47 18.63
C SER A 101 5.31 -3.57 18.25
N LEU A 102 4.40 -3.55 19.23
CA LEU A 102 2.97 -3.55 18.98
C LEU A 102 2.52 -2.28 18.24
N GLU A 103 2.95 -1.10 18.69
CA GLU A 103 2.62 0.16 18.01
C GLU A 103 3.09 0.17 16.56
N LEU A 104 4.35 -0.21 16.33
CA LEU A 104 4.91 -0.29 14.97
C LEU A 104 4.21 -1.35 14.12
N HIS A 105 3.89 -2.51 14.70
CA HIS A 105 3.16 -3.56 14.01
C HIS A 105 1.80 -3.05 13.51
N LEU A 106 1.03 -2.38 14.37
CA LEU A 106 -0.26 -1.79 14.01
C LEU A 106 -0.12 -0.68 12.94
N ILE A 107 0.90 0.17 13.05
CA ILE A 107 1.18 1.22 12.04
C ILE A 107 1.47 0.62 10.67
N LEU A 108 2.10 -0.56 10.60
CA LEU A 108 2.48 -1.21 9.35
C LEU A 108 1.31 -1.90 8.63
N ILE A 109 0.20 -2.20 9.32
CA ILE A 109 -0.95 -2.91 8.73
C ILE A 109 -1.54 -2.14 7.56
N ALA A 110 -1.87 -0.86 7.73
CA ALA A 110 -2.52 -0.07 6.68
C ALA A 110 -1.62 0.13 5.44
N PRO A 111 -0.32 0.49 5.56
CA PRO A 111 0.60 0.52 4.42
C PRO A 111 0.74 -0.83 3.72
N LEU A 112 0.94 -1.91 4.48
CA LEU A 112 1.07 -3.26 3.93
C LEU A 112 -0.18 -3.65 3.14
N ALA A 113 -1.37 -3.46 3.73
CA ALA A 113 -2.64 -3.74 3.08
C ALA A 113 -2.81 -2.93 1.79
N PHE A 114 -2.55 -1.61 1.81
CA PHE A 114 -2.79 -0.80 0.63
C PHE A 114 -1.80 -1.10 -0.51
N PHE A 115 -0.52 -1.31 -0.19
CA PHE A 115 0.46 -1.76 -1.18
C PHE A 115 0.11 -3.14 -1.74
N PHE A 116 -0.44 -4.05 -0.93
CA PHE A 116 -0.85 -5.38 -1.38
C PHE A 116 -2.01 -5.29 -2.37
N ILE A 117 -3.01 -4.46 -2.07
CA ILE A 117 -4.16 -4.22 -2.96
C ILE A 117 -3.70 -3.52 -4.24
N LEU A 118 -2.80 -2.52 -4.16
CA LEU A 118 -2.23 -1.85 -5.33
C LEU A 118 -1.46 -2.84 -6.21
N HIS A 119 -0.60 -3.68 -5.62
CA HIS A 119 0.15 -4.71 -6.32
C HIS A 119 -0.78 -5.70 -7.03
N SER A 120 -1.81 -6.17 -6.32
CA SER A 120 -2.81 -7.09 -6.86
C SER A 120 -3.62 -6.47 -8.00
N THR A 121 -4.02 -5.21 -7.85
CA THR A 121 -4.76 -4.46 -8.87
C THR A 121 -3.90 -4.21 -10.12
N SER A 122 -2.63 -3.87 -9.91
CA SER A 122 -1.62 -3.73 -10.98
C SER A 122 -1.47 -5.03 -11.77
N GLY A 123 -1.27 -6.16 -11.06
CA GLY A 123 -1.11 -7.48 -11.65
C GLY A 123 -2.36 -7.94 -12.41
N LEU A 124 -3.55 -7.74 -11.83
CA LEU A 124 -4.82 -8.08 -12.47
C LEU A 124 -5.04 -7.26 -13.75
N GLY A 125 -4.80 -5.94 -13.70
CA GLY A 125 -4.94 -5.11 -14.89
C GLY A 125 -3.97 -5.49 -16.00
N ASN A 126 -2.71 -5.77 -15.66
CA ASN A 126 -1.72 -6.27 -16.62
C ASN A 126 -2.14 -7.63 -17.23
N LEU A 127 -2.67 -8.54 -16.42
CA LEU A 127 -3.20 -9.83 -16.89
C LEU A 127 -4.36 -9.62 -17.88
N LEU A 128 -5.32 -8.76 -17.56
CA LEU A 128 -6.47 -8.45 -18.42
C LEU A 128 -6.02 -7.85 -19.76
N LEU A 129 -5.01 -6.97 -19.75
CA LEU A 129 -4.44 -6.41 -20.97
C LEU A 129 -3.80 -7.50 -21.85
N ARG A 130 -3.04 -8.42 -21.25
CA ARG A 130 -2.45 -9.57 -21.95
C ARG A 130 -3.50 -10.50 -22.54
N LYS A 131 -4.66 -10.63 -21.89
CA LYS A 131 -5.82 -11.39 -22.39
C LYS A 131 -6.66 -10.62 -23.42
N GLY A 132 -6.24 -9.41 -23.81
CA GLY A 132 -6.93 -8.63 -24.86
C GLY A 132 -8.16 -7.86 -24.40
N VAL A 133 -8.37 -7.70 -23.09
CA VAL A 133 -9.50 -6.91 -22.55
C VAL A 133 -9.22 -5.42 -22.75
N LYS A 134 -9.97 -4.77 -23.64
CA LYS A 134 -9.76 -3.36 -24.04
C LYS A 134 -10.72 -2.35 -23.40
N SER A 135 -11.60 -2.78 -22.50
CA SER A 135 -12.60 -1.90 -21.90
C SER A 135 -11.96 -0.84 -21.01
N LYS A 136 -11.98 0.43 -21.45
CA LYS A 136 -11.47 1.57 -20.69
C LYS A 136 -12.17 1.72 -19.33
N ALA A 137 -13.45 1.39 -19.26
CA ALA A 137 -14.23 1.49 -18.03
C ALA A 137 -13.68 0.59 -16.91
N ILE A 138 -13.15 -0.59 -17.28
CA ILE A 138 -12.55 -1.52 -16.31
C ILE A 138 -11.32 -0.86 -15.66
N TYR A 139 -10.43 -0.31 -16.48
CA TYR A 139 -9.16 0.26 -16.01
C TYR A 139 -9.31 1.62 -15.34
N SER A 140 -10.28 2.44 -15.75
CA SER A 140 -10.49 3.77 -15.18
C SER A 140 -11.40 3.75 -13.95
N TYR A 141 -12.43 2.89 -13.91
CA TYR A 141 -13.44 2.93 -12.85
C TYR A 141 -13.48 1.66 -12.02
N VAL A 142 -13.64 0.49 -12.66
CA VAL A 142 -13.90 -0.76 -11.92
C VAL A 142 -12.72 -1.15 -11.03
N LEU A 143 -11.51 -1.22 -11.60
CA LEU A 143 -10.31 -1.60 -10.85
C LEU A 143 -9.96 -0.56 -9.77
N PRO A 144 -9.99 0.76 -10.04
CA PRO A 144 -9.70 1.75 -8.99
C PRO A 144 -10.74 1.79 -7.88
N LEU A 145 -12.03 1.63 -8.20
CA LEU A 145 -13.09 1.54 -7.18
C LEU A 145 -12.93 0.28 -6.33
N ALA A 146 -12.68 -0.88 -6.95
CA ALA A 146 -12.42 -2.11 -6.23
C ALA A 146 -11.21 -1.97 -5.28
N MET A 147 -10.13 -1.34 -5.75
CA MET A 147 -8.94 -1.06 -4.95
C MET A 147 -9.26 -0.19 -3.72
N LEU A 148 -10.00 0.91 -3.88
CA LEU A 148 -10.39 1.79 -2.77
C LEU A 148 -11.36 1.11 -1.81
N THR A 149 -12.34 0.36 -2.31
CA THR A 149 -13.30 -0.39 -1.49
C THR A 149 -12.60 -1.47 -0.66
N LEU A 150 -11.70 -2.24 -1.27
CA LEU A 150 -10.92 -3.25 -0.55
C LEU A 150 -10.05 -2.61 0.54
N PHE A 151 -9.44 -1.45 0.27
CA PHE A 151 -8.66 -0.74 1.28
C PHE A 151 -9.54 -0.22 2.42
N ALA A 152 -10.73 0.33 2.09
CA ALA A 152 -11.69 0.76 3.10
C ALA A 152 -12.17 -0.39 3.98
N ILE A 153 -12.40 -1.59 3.41
CA ILE A 153 -12.76 -2.79 4.18
C ILE A 153 -11.59 -3.23 5.08
N ALA A 154 -10.36 -3.30 4.54
CA ALA A 154 -9.20 -3.68 5.32
C ALA A 154 -8.96 -2.71 6.50
N PHE A 155 -9.07 -1.42 6.24
CA PHE A 155 -8.97 -0.39 7.26
C PHE A 155 -10.10 -0.47 8.28
N TYR A 156 -11.35 -0.68 7.85
CA TYR A 156 -12.48 -0.85 8.75
C TYR A 156 -12.27 -2.02 9.71
N LEU A 157 -11.83 -3.18 9.20
CA LEU A 157 -11.53 -4.35 10.01
C LEU A 157 -10.40 -4.05 11.00
N ASP A 158 -9.32 -3.43 10.55
CA ASP A 158 -8.21 -3.02 11.42
C ASP A 158 -8.68 -2.11 12.56
N THR A 159 -9.51 -1.10 12.24
CA THR A 159 -10.09 -0.22 13.26
C THR A 159 -11.06 -0.91 14.20
N LEU A 160 -11.77 -1.95 13.77
CA LEU A 160 -12.72 -2.67 14.62
C LEU A 160 -12.00 -3.51 15.70
N TYR A 161 -10.84 -4.08 15.35
CA TYR A 161 -10.13 -5.02 16.22
C TYR A 161 -9.01 -4.39 17.04
N PHE A 162 -8.45 -3.26 16.60
CA PHE A 162 -7.25 -2.67 17.21
C PHE A 162 -7.39 -1.21 17.66
N PHE A 163 -8.53 -0.54 17.40
CA PHE A 163 -8.76 0.87 17.75
C PHE A 163 -10.18 1.16 18.27
#